data_AF-R9J9K0-F1
#
_entry.id   AF-R9J9K0-F1
#
_cell.length_a   1.000
_cell.length_b   1.000
_cell.length_c   1.000
_cell.angle_alpha   90.00
_cell.angle_beta   90.00
_cell.angle_gamma   90.00
#
_symmetry.space_group_name_H-M   'P 1'
#
loop_
_entity.id
_entity.type
_entity.pdbx_description
1 polymer ?
#
loop_
_entity_poly.entity_id
_entity_poly.type
_entity_poly.pdbx_seq_one_letter_code
_entity_poly.pdbx_strand_id
1 'polypeptide(L)'
;MYIWEPRGAGADIQATQIWSDYPNNSRPLDFVISSKDKKVIYAVGLARYDGDRGGAQEDDRTGGYKNCSDEVLNYVHSHELKTKVIFLNDGPGLLLGSMWEDYSRIEERYPNEVKVLTLRMIDERLTRSWLKGED
;
A
#
# COMPACT_ATOMS: atom_id res chain seq x y z
N MET A 1 -0.71 -10.68 13.95
CA MET A 1 -0.63 -9.37 13.28
C MET A 1 -1.98 -8.69 13.49
N TYR A 2 -2.01 -7.36 13.50
CA TYR A 2 -3.22 -6.57 13.69
C TYR A 2 -3.36 -5.60 12.53
N ILE A 3 -4.57 -5.50 11.97
CA ILE A 3 -4.89 -4.56 10.89
C ILE A 3 -5.59 -3.35 11.51
N TRP A 4 -5.17 -2.17 11.09
CA TRP A 4 -5.80 -0.90 11.45
C TRP A 4 -6.51 -0.42 10.20
N GLU A 5 -7.77 -0.06 10.36
CA GLU A 5 -8.61 0.49 9.30
C GLU A 5 -9.30 1.75 9.85
N PRO A 6 -9.68 2.70 8.98
CA PRO A 6 -10.52 3.83 9.36
C PRO A 6 -11.79 3.35 10.08
N ARG A 7 -12.09 3.94 11.25
CA ARG A 7 -13.35 3.65 11.95
C ARG A 7 -14.50 4.42 11.31
N GLY A 8 -15.08 3.86 10.24
CA GLY A 8 -16.28 4.40 9.59
C GLY A 8 -16.02 5.51 8.56
N ALA A 9 -17.09 6.22 8.17
CA ALA A 9 -17.03 7.29 7.18
C ALA A 9 -16.32 8.54 7.74
N GLY A 10 -15.01 8.65 7.53
CA GLY A 10 -14.30 9.91 7.73
C GLY A 10 -13.03 9.80 8.56
N ALA A 11 -11.98 9.23 7.97
CA ALA A 11 -10.62 9.77 7.90
C ALA A 11 -9.65 8.61 7.66
N ASP A 12 -8.93 8.65 6.54
CA ASP A 12 -7.84 7.71 6.27
C ASP A 12 -6.78 7.78 7.39
N ILE A 13 -6.10 6.66 7.65
CA ILE A 13 -4.99 6.64 8.61
C ILE A 13 -3.87 7.50 8.01
N GLN A 14 -3.53 8.61 8.66
CA GLN A 14 -2.45 9.44 8.15
C GLN A 14 -1.10 8.80 8.48
N ALA A 15 -0.15 8.83 7.55
CA ALA A 15 1.20 8.34 7.79
C ALA A 15 1.84 8.99 9.02
N THR A 16 1.53 10.27 9.29
CA THR A 16 1.96 11.01 10.48
C THR A 16 1.44 10.46 11.81
N GLN A 17 0.34 9.69 11.80
CA GLN A 17 -0.15 8.99 12.99
C GLN A 17 0.68 7.73 13.30
N ILE A 18 1.40 7.20 12.31
CA ILE A 18 2.28 6.05 12.43
C ILE A 18 3.72 6.51 12.69
N TRP A 19 4.14 7.54 11.97
CA TRP A 19 5.48 8.10 11.95
C TRP A 19 5.40 9.61 12.14
N SER A 20 5.64 10.10 13.36
CA SER A 20 5.39 11.50 13.72
C SER A 20 6.17 12.54 12.91
N ASP A 21 7.30 12.14 12.34
CA ASP A 21 8.23 12.91 11.53
C ASP A 21 8.09 12.62 10.02
N TYR A 22 7.03 11.92 9.60
CA TYR A 22 6.75 11.69 8.19
C TYR A 22 6.56 13.03 7.43
N PRO A 23 7.29 13.25 6.32
CA PRO A 23 7.40 14.58 5.71
C PRO A 23 6.11 15.10 5.08
N ASN A 24 5.23 14.20 4.62
CA ASN A 24 3.94 14.55 4.04
C ASN A 24 2.84 14.46 5.11
N ASN A 25 2.43 15.61 5.61
CA ASN A 25 1.47 15.74 6.71
C ASN A 25 0.06 15.21 6.41
N SER A 26 -0.24 14.91 5.14
CA SER A 26 -1.56 14.49 4.70
C SER A 26 -1.51 13.24 3.82
N ARG A 27 -0.53 12.35 4.01
CA ARG A 27 -0.46 11.07 3.29
C ARG A 27 -1.49 10.09 3.88
N PRO A 28 -2.61 9.80 3.18
CA PRO A 28 -3.54 8.79 3.63
C PRO A 28 -2.98 7.39 3.38
N LEU A 29 -3.28 6.48 4.31
CA LEU A 29 -3.07 5.05 4.22
C LEU A 29 -4.42 4.38 4.48
N ASP A 30 -4.81 3.48 3.60
CA ASP A 30 -6.11 2.79 3.68
C ASP A 30 -6.12 1.76 4.81
N PHE A 31 -4.99 1.09 5.04
CA PHE A 31 -4.82 0.19 6.17
C PHE A 31 -3.36 0.11 6.62
N VAL A 32 -3.15 -0.38 7.84
CA VAL A 32 -1.81 -0.64 8.40
C VAL A 32 -1.77 -2.01 9.05
N ILE A 33 -0.74 -2.81 8.76
CA ILE A 33 -0.50 -4.11 9.39
C ILE A 33 0.63 -3.95 10.41
N SER A 34 0.34 -4.21 11.69
CA SER A 34 1.30 -4.02 12.77
C SER A 34 1.41 -5.21 13.74
N SER A 35 2.38 -5.13 14.64
CA SER A 35 2.41 -5.88 15.89
C SER A 35 1.25 -5.46 16.80
N LYS A 36 0.94 -6.27 17.81
CA LYS A 36 -0.15 -6.01 18.77
C LYS A 36 0.01 -4.69 19.52
N ASP A 37 1.25 -4.39 19.89
CA ASP A 37 1.64 -3.18 20.62
C ASP A 37 1.89 -1.98 19.70
N LYS A 38 1.66 -2.12 18.38
CA LYS A 38 1.79 -1.07 17.38
C LYS A 38 3.21 -0.53 17.17
N LYS A 39 4.23 -1.14 17.80
CA LYS A 39 5.63 -0.70 17.69
C LYS A 39 6.31 -1.13 16.40
N VAL A 40 5.87 -2.25 15.82
CA VAL A 40 6.40 -2.75 14.55
C VAL A 40 5.32 -2.61 13.49
N ILE A 41 5.63 -1.86 12.44
CA ILE A 41 4.78 -1.67 11.27
C ILE A 41 5.30 -2.60 10.17
N TYR A 42 4.57 -3.68 9.90
CA TYR A 42 4.96 -4.67 8.90
C TYR A 42 4.65 -4.18 7.49
N ALA A 43 3.47 -3.60 7.29
CA ALA A 43 3.08 -3.06 6.00
C ALA A 43 2.08 -1.91 6.13
N VAL A 44 2.06 -1.04 5.13
CA VAL A 44 1.00 -0.06 4.90
C VAL A 44 0.29 -0.36 3.58
N GLY A 45 -1.00 -0.07 3.54
CA GLY A 45 -1.90 -0.44 2.47
C GLY A 45 -2.43 0.76 1.71
N LEU A 46 -2.50 0.62 0.39
CA LEU A 46 -3.16 1.54 -0.53
C LEU A 46 -4.22 0.75 -1.30
N ALA A 47 -5.48 0.97 -0.94
CA ALA A 47 -6.62 0.20 -1.43
C ALA A 47 -7.44 1.01 -2.44
N ARG A 48 -7.98 0.33 -3.45
CA ARG A 48 -8.95 0.90 -4.38
C ARG A 48 -10.13 -0.03 -4.58
N TYR A 49 -11.31 0.55 -4.40
CA TYR A 49 -12.59 -0.01 -4.80
C TYR A 49 -13.13 0.85 -5.94
N ASP A 50 -13.40 0.24 -7.09
CA ASP A 50 -13.82 0.93 -8.32
C ASP A 50 -15.27 1.46 -8.26
N GLY A 51 -15.90 1.43 -7.07
CA GLY A 51 -17.28 1.86 -6.86
C GLY A 51 -17.49 3.38 -6.78
N ASP A 52 -16.46 4.18 -6.43
CA ASP A 52 -16.68 5.55 -5.94
C ASP A 52 -16.06 6.70 -6.76
N ARG A 53 -15.34 6.45 -7.87
CA ARG A 53 -14.73 7.56 -8.64
C ARG A 53 -14.81 7.35 -10.14
N GLY A 54 -15.91 7.82 -10.72
CA GLY A 54 -16.00 8.07 -12.15
C GLY A 54 -14.94 9.06 -12.64
N GLY A 55 -14.22 8.69 -13.69
CA GLY A 55 -13.72 9.66 -14.67
C GLY A 55 -12.32 10.24 -14.54
N ALA A 56 -11.45 9.82 -13.60
CA ALA A 56 -10.04 10.23 -13.69
C ALA A 56 -9.34 9.43 -14.82
N GLN A 57 -8.76 10.08 -15.82
CA GLN A 57 -8.13 9.45 -16.98
C GLN A 57 -7.04 8.43 -16.57
N GLU A 58 -6.89 7.32 -17.31
CA GLU A 58 -5.96 6.22 -16.99
C GLU A 58 -4.51 6.69 -16.77
N ASP A 59 -4.07 7.73 -17.48
CA ASP A 59 -2.69 8.23 -17.46
C ASP A 59 -2.27 8.93 -16.13
N ASP A 60 -3.20 9.58 -15.42
CA ASP A 60 -2.89 10.26 -14.15
C ASP A 60 -2.79 9.29 -12.96
N ARG A 61 -3.26 8.06 -13.14
CA ARG A 61 -3.44 7.10 -12.05
C ARG A 61 -2.11 6.44 -11.67
N THR A 62 -1.31 6.02 -12.64
CA THR A 62 -0.11 5.22 -12.38
C THR A 62 1.05 6.03 -11.82
N GLY A 63 1.24 7.25 -12.33
CA GLY A 63 2.23 8.19 -11.80
C GLY A 63 1.98 8.51 -10.33
N GLY A 64 0.71 8.65 -9.93
CA GLY A 64 0.32 8.85 -8.53
C GLY A 64 0.71 7.70 -7.61
N TYR A 65 0.49 6.45 -8.03
CA TYR A 65 0.83 5.26 -7.22
C TYR A 65 2.32 5.05 -7.10
N LYS A 66 3.04 5.19 -8.22
CA LYS A 66 4.50 5.13 -8.25
C LYS A 66 5.11 6.15 -7.29
N ASN A 67 4.65 7.40 -7.36
CA ASN A 67 5.14 8.46 -6.47
C ASN A 67 4.78 8.19 -5.01
N CYS A 68 3.61 7.59 -4.75
CA CYS A 68 3.19 7.22 -3.40
C CYS A 68 4.07 6.12 -2.80
N SER A 69 4.35 5.04 -3.54
CA SER A 69 5.25 3.98 -3.06
C SER A 69 6.66 4.51 -2.88
N ASP A 70 7.16 5.33 -3.83
CA ASP A 70 8.50 5.90 -3.73
C ASP A 70 8.61 6.83 -2.51
N GLU A 71 7.59 7.64 -2.22
CA GLU A 71 7.56 8.50 -1.02
C GLU A 71 7.65 7.67 0.27
N VAL A 72 6.81 6.64 0.42
CA VAL A 72 6.79 5.79 1.61
C VAL A 72 8.10 5.01 1.74
N LEU A 73 8.58 4.40 0.66
CA LEU A 73 9.81 3.60 0.69
C LEU A 73 11.04 4.47 0.97
N ASN A 74 11.13 5.67 0.41
CA ASN A 74 12.20 6.61 0.73
C ASN A 74 12.23 6.94 2.22
N TYR A 75 11.06 7.14 2.84
CA TYR A 75 10.96 7.32 4.29
C TYR A 75 11.42 6.06 5.04
N VAL A 76 10.90 4.89 4.66
CA VAL A 76 11.26 3.60 5.28
C VAL A 76 12.76 3.35 5.23
N HIS A 77 13.39 3.53 4.07
CA HIS A 77 14.83 3.33 3.87
C HIS A 77 15.67 4.33 4.66
N SER A 78 15.29 5.61 4.65
CA SER A 78 16.03 6.66 5.38
C SER A 78 15.97 6.52 6.90
N HIS A 79 14.98 5.81 7.42
CA HIS A 79 14.79 5.54 8.85
C HIS A 79 15.13 4.09 9.24
N GLU A 80 15.76 3.33 8.33
CA GLU A 80 16.15 1.92 8.51
C GLU A 80 14.99 1.01 8.96
N LEU A 81 13.78 1.36 8.54
CA LEU A 81 12.57 0.58 8.80
C LEU A 81 12.46 -0.57 7.78
N LYS A 82 11.64 -1.56 8.11
CA LYS A 82 11.37 -2.74 7.26
C LYS A 82 9.93 -2.79 6.76
N THR A 83 9.23 -1.66 6.83
CA THR A 83 7.81 -1.58 6.49
C THR A 83 7.62 -1.74 4.99
N LYS A 84 6.70 -2.62 4.61
CA LYS A 84 6.34 -2.92 3.22
C LYS A 84 5.16 -2.09 2.75
N VAL A 85 4.96 -2.03 1.44
CA VAL A 85 3.82 -1.37 0.79
C VAL A 85 2.96 -2.41 0.09
N ILE A 86 1.65 -2.36 0.30
CA ILE A 86 0.68 -3.24 -0.34
C ILE A 86 -0.27 -2.39 -1.16
N PHE A 87 -0.36 -2.67 -2.46
CA PHE A 87 -1.43 -2.16 -3.30
C PHE A 87 -2.53 -3.22 -3.37
N LEU A 88 -3.72 -2.89 -2.87
CA LEU A 88 -4.90 -3.73 -2.96
C LEU A 88 -5.87 -3.13 -3.98
N ASN A 89 -6.02 -3.76 -5.13
CA ASN A 89 -6.92 -3.30 -6.18
C ASN A 89 -7.86 -4.44 -6.59
N ASP A 90 -9.16 -4.22 -6.44
CA ASP A 90 -10.20 -5.20 -6.82
C ASP A 90 -11.17 -4.62 -7.88
N GLY A 91 -10.76 -3.57 -8.58
CA GLY A 91 -11.55 -2.98 -9.64
C GLY A 91 -11.58 -3.84 -10.92
N PRO A 92 -12.70 -3.84 -11.68
CA PRO A 92 -12.79 -4.50 -12.98
C PRO A 92 -11.69 -4.07 -13.97
N GLY A 93 -11.15 -2.85 -13.79
CA GLY A 93 -10.06 -2.32 -14.60
C GLY A 93 -8.69 -2.95 -14.38
N LEU A 94 -8.42 -3.61 -13.24
CA LEU A 94 -7.07 -4.10 -12.93
C LEU A 94 -6.61 -5.19 -13.91
N LEU A 95 -7.53 -6.05 -14.37
CA LEU A 95 -7.20 -7.11 -15.33
C LEU A 95 -7.21 -6.60 -16.79
N LEU A 96 -7.52 -5.31 -17.03
CA LEU A 96 -7.29 -4.70 -18.32
C LEU A 96 -5.77 -4.52 -18.48
N GLY A 97 -5.22 -5.09 -19.56
CA GLY A 97 -3.79 -5.41 -19.66
C GLY A 97 -2.82 -4.25 -19.36
N SER A 98 -3.15 -3.01 -19.71
CA SER A 98 -2.32 -1.83 -19.43
C SER A 98 -2.22 -1.51 -17.94
N MET A 99 -3.33 -1.63 -17.19
CA MET A 99 -3.35 -1.33 -15.76
C MET A 99 -2.58 -2.37 -14.94
N TRP A 100 -2.72 -3.65 -15.30
CA TRP A 100 -1.92 -4.72 -14.67
C TRP A 100 -0.43 -4.53 -14.91
N GLU A 101 -0.03 -4.22 -16.14
CA GLU A 101 1.37 -3.98 -16.49
C GLU A 101 1.97 -2.86 -15.65
N ASP A 102 1.23 -1.77 -15.51
CA ASP A 102 1.59 -0.61 -14.72
C ASP A 102 1.81 -0.92 -13.24
N TYR A 103 0.88 -1.63 -12.60
CA TYR A 103 1.07 -2.09 -11.22
C TYR A 103 2.21 -3.11 -11.09
N SER A 104 2.35 -4.02 -12.05
CA SER A 104 3.43 -5.01 -12.07
C SER A 104 4.80 -4.32 -12.09
N ARG A 105 4.95 -3.27 -12.90
CA ARG A 105 6.17 -2.44 -12.94
C ARG A 105 6.47 -1.77 -11.60
N ILE A 106 5.46 -1.43 -10.79
CA ILE A 106 5.69 -0.89 -9.44
C ILE A 106 6.21 -1.99 -8.51
N GLU A 107 5.64 -3.20 -8.53
CA GLU A 107 6.11 -4.34 -7.75
C GLU A 107 7.53 -4.77 -8.16
N GLU A 108 7.81 -4.85 -9.46
CA GLU A 108 9.11 -5.24 -10.02
C GLU A 108 10.27 -4.32 -9.61
N ARG A 109 9.99 -3.04 -9.30
CA ARG A 109 11.01 -2.11 -8.79
C ARG A 109 11.47 -2.45 -7.38
N TYR A 110 10.60 -3.03 -6.57
CA TYR A 110 10.87 -3.37 -5.16
C TYR A 110 10.20 -4.71 -4.79
N PRO A 111 10.62 -5.85 -5.37
CA PRO A 111 9.89 -7.12 -5.32
C PRO A 111 9.73 -7.68 -3.89
N ASN A 112 10.61 -7.28 -2.97
CA ASN A 112 10.58 -7.71 -1.58
C ASN A 112 9.89 -6.71 -0.65
N GLU A 113 9.50 -5.53 -1.13
CA GLU A 113 9.01 -4.43 -0.30
C GLU A 113 7.65 -3.93 -0.77
N VAL A 114 7.32 -4.11 -2.04
CA VAL A 114 6.03 -3.79 -2.63
C VAL A 114 5.35 -5.10 -3.02
N LYS A 115 4.04 -5.16 -2.84
CA LYS A 115 3.22 -6.20 -3.47
C LYS A 115 1.91 -5.65 -3.98
N VAL A 116 1.53 -6.06 -5.18
CA VAL A 116 0.24 -5.76 -5.80
C VAL A 116 -0.62 -7.01 -5.73
N LEU A 117 -1.82 -6.86 -5.16
CA LEU A 117 -2.76 -7.96 -4.97
C LEU A 117 -4.20 -7.51 -5.23
N THR A 118 -5.03 -8.48 -5.60
CA THR A 118 -6.49 -8.42 -5.50
C THR A 118 -6.95 -9.11 -4.23
N LEU A 119 -8.23 -8.96 -3.85
CA LEU A 119 -8.78 -9.67 -2.69
C LEU A 119 -8.63 -11.19 -2.84
N ARG A 120 -8.73 -11.70 -4.08
CA ARG A 120 -8.63 -13.14 -4.38
C ARG A 120 -7.20 -13.68 -4.28
N MET A 121 -6.19 -12.81 -4.32
CA MET A 121 -4.78 -13.19 -4.27
C MET A 121 -4.18 -13.14 -2.86
N ILE A 122 -4.91 -12.62 -1.87
CA ILE A 122 -4.38 -12.40 -0.51
C ILE A 122 -3.84 -13.70 0.09
N ASP A 123 -4.64 -14.76 0.07
CA ASP A 123 -4.28 -16.04 0.72
C ASP A 123 -3.07 -16.72 0.05
N GLU A 124 -2.85 -16.48 -1.24
CA GLU A 124 -1.77 -17.09 -2.02
C GLU A 124 -0.47 -16.26 -2.01
N ARG A 125 -0.57 -14.93 -2.06
CA ARG A 125 0.58 -14.03 -2.27
C ARG A 125 1.06 -13.32 -1.01
N LEU A 126 0.19 -13.08 -0.04
CA LEU A 126 0.49 -12.29 1.15
C LEU A 126 0.77 -13.19 2.35
N THR A 127 1.99 -13.71 2.43
CA THR A 127 2.41 -14.59 3.52
C THR A 127 2.90 -13.81 4.73
N ARG A 128 2.83 -14.45 5.89
CA ARG A 128 3.40 -13.90 7.14
C ARG A 128 4.92 -13.75 7.05
N SER A 129 5.60 -14.67 6.39
CA SER A 129 7.04 -14.64 6.19
C SER A 129 7.42 -13.45 5.30
N TRP A 130 6.69 -13.22 4.21
CA TRP A 130 6.88 -12.02 3.39
C TRP A 130 6.68 -10.77 4.22
N LEU A 131 5.58 -10.62 4.96
CA LEU A 131 5.32 -9.42 5.78
C LEU A 131 6.43 -9.12 6.81
N LYS A 132 7.20 -10.13 7.23
CA LYS A 132 8.31 -9.96 8.16
C LYS A 132 9.69 -9.91 7.51
N GLY A 133 9.79 -10.19 6.21
CA GLY A 133 11.07 -10.36 5.52
C GLY A 133 11.83 -11.62 5.96
N GLU A 134 11.10 -12.71 6.19
CA GLU A 134 11.64 -14.04 6.52
C GLU A 134 11.76 -14.96 5.28
N ASP A 135 11.40 -14.47 4.08
CA ASP A 135 11.50 -15.17 2.79
C ASP A 135 12.91 -15.02 2.15
#